data_AF-A0A6A6ZAE4-F1
#
_entry.id   AF-A0A6A6ZAE4-F1
#
_cell.length_a   1.000
_cell.length_b   1.000
_cell.length_c   1.000
_cell.angle_alpha   90.00
_cell.angle_beta   90.00
_cell.angle_gamma   90.00
#
_symmetry.space_group_name_H-M   'P 1'
#
loop_
_entity.id
_entity.type
_entity.pdbx_description
1 polymer ?
#
loop_
_entity_poly.entity_id
_entity_poly.type
_entity_poly.pdbx_seq_one_letter_code
_entity_poly.pdbx_strand_id
1 'polypeptide(L)'
;MAASSRPRHGRELCLLSLDGGGVRGLSSLCILEELMRKVDQKNPPKPCDYFDMIGGTSTGGLIAIMLGRLHMSIQECRAAYRELSDEAFRVKEYTRVVTATT
;
A
#
# COMPACT_ATOMS: atom_id res chain seq x y z
N MET A 1 -5.91 -4.09 -23.77
CA MET A 1 -7.09 -3.19 -23.75
C MET A 1 -6.77 -2.09 -22.76
N ALA A 2 -6.72 -0.83 -23.22
CA ALA A 2 -6.16 0.29 -22.46
C ALA A 2 -7.07 0.65 -21.28
N ALA A 3 -6.48 0.77 -20.08
CA ALA A 3 -7.16 1.37 -18.94
C ALA A 3 -7.66 2.77 -19.32
N SER A 4 -8.84 3.14 -18.82
CA SER A 4 -9.43 4.49 -18.95
C SER A 4 -8.51 5.52 -18.26
N SER A 5 -7.44 5.89 -18.96
CA SER A 5 -6.47 6.87 -18.50
C SER A 5 -7.00 8.25 -18.83
N ARG A 6 -7.10 9.11 -17.82
CA ARG A 6 -7.51 10.50 -18.03
C ARG A 6 -6.51 11.19 -18.98
N PRO A 7 -6.97 11.96 -19.97
CA PRO A 7 -6.07 12.73 -20.86
C PRO A 7 -5.08 13.56 -20.03
N ARG A 8 -3.78 13.49 -20.34
CA ARG A 8 -2.72 14.08 -19.48
C ARG A 8 -2.48 15.58 -19.68
N HIS A 9 -2.98 16.19 -20.76
CA HIS A 9 -2.80 17.62 -21.03
C HIS A 9 -4.02 18.43 -20.56
N GLY A 10 -3.79 19.47 -19.74
CA GLY A 10 -4.81 20.44 -19.32
C GLY A 10 -5.70 20.02 -18.15
N ARG A 11 -5.39 18.92 -17.44
CA ARG A 11 -6.14 18.50 -16.24
C ARG A 11 -5.42 18.85 -14.95
N GLU A 12 -6.21 19.02 -13.89
CA GLU A 12 -5.71 19.18 -12.52
C GLU A 12 -4.91 17.94 -12.08
N LEU A 13 -3.84 18.18 -11.32
CA LEU A 13 -2.99 17.14 -10.76
C LEU A 13 -3.75 16.37 -9.68
N CYS A 14 -3.68 15.03 -9.73
CA CYS A 14 -4.30 14.15 -8.75
C CYS A 14 -3.22 13.41 -7.95
N LEU A 15 -3.13 13.71 -6.66
CA LEU A 15 -2.11 13.17 -5.75
C LEU A 15 -2.75 12.21 -4.75
N LEU A 16 -2.09 11.09 -4.48
CA LEU A 16 -2.43 10.18 -3.39
C LEU A 16 -1.38 10.29 -2.28
N SER A 17 -1.81 10.58 -1.05
CA SER A 17 -0.97 10.58 0.14
C SER A 17 -1.40 9.49 1.11
N LEU A 18 -0.44 8.71 1.61
CA LEU A 18 -0.67 7.59 2.52
C LEU A 18 0.11 7.78 3.82
N ASP A 19 -0.61 7.86 4.93
CA ASP A 19 0.01 8.03 6.25
C ASP A 19 0.61 6.73 6.79
N GLY A 20 1.57 6.89 7.71
CA GLY A 20 2.09 5.79 8.51
C GLY A 20 1.06 5.28 9.52
N GLY A 21 1.12 3.99 9.86
CA GLY A 21 0.15 3.41 10.80
C GLY A 21 0.47 2.02 11.33
N GLY A 22 1.59 1.41 10.94
CA GLY A 22 1.86 0.00 11.25
C GLY A 22 0.87 -0.91 10.50
N VAL A 23 0.47 -2.01 11.13
CA VAL A 23 -0.53 -2.95 10.58
C VAL A 23 -1.84 -2.27 10.11
N ARG A 24 -2.18 -1.10 10.66
CA ARG A 24 -3.37 -0.30 10.28
C ARG A 24 -3.33 0.22 8.84
N GLY A 25 -2.18 0.21 8.17
CA GLY A 25 -2.07 0.54 6.74
C GLY A 25 -2.97 -0.31 5.83
N LEU A 26 -3.37 -1.52 6.27
CA LEU A 26 -4.36 -2.34 5.59
C LEU A 26 -5.74 -1.65 5.49
N SER A 27 -6.10 -0.82 6.46
CA SER A 27 -7.37 -0.06 6.42
C SER A 27 -7.35 0.97 5.28
N SER A 28 -6.24 1.69 5.11
CA SER A 28 -6.06 2.64 4.00
C SER A 28 -6.20 1.96 2.64
N LEU A 29 -5.66 0.74 2.50
CA LEU A 29 -5.81 -0.07 1.28
C LEU A 29 -7.27 -0.49 1.01
N CYS A 30 -8.04 -0.83 2.05
CA CYS A 30 -9.47 -1.13 1.89
C CYS A 30 -10.25 0.10 1.40
N ILE A 31 -9.97 1.28 1.95
CA ILE A 31 -10.62 2.53 1.53
C ILE A 31 -10.24 2.84 0.07
N LEU A 32 -8.96 2.71 -0.26
CA LEU A 32 -8.46 2.97 -1.62
C LEU A 32 -9.09 2.02 -2.65
N GLU A 33 -9.29 0.74 -2.29
CA GLU A 33 -9.97 -0.23 -3.15
C GLU A 33 -11.39 0.22 -3.51
N GLU A 34 -12.16 0.63 -2.50
CA GLU A 34 -13.52 1.12 -2.71
C GLU A 34 -13.55 2.42 -3.52
N LEU A 35 -12.57 3.29 -3.35
CA LEU A 35 -12.42 4.49 -4.18
C LEU A 35 -12.15 4.14 -5.64
N MET A 36 -11.24 3.19 -5.92
CA MET A 36 -10.95 2.76 -7.28
C MET A 36 -12.14 2.04 -7.92
N ARG A 37 -12.90 1.26 -7.16
CA ARG A 37 -14.15 0.64 -7.64
C ARG A 37 -15.22 1.68 -7.97
N LYS A 38 -15.25 2.81 -7.27
CA LYS A 38 -16.16 3.93 -7.61
C LYS A 38 -15.74 4.68 -8.86
N VAL A 39 -14.46 4.64 -9.25
CA VAL A 39 -13.98 5.22 -10.52
C VAL A 39 -14.47 4.40 -11.71
N ASP A 40 -14.29 3.08 -11.66
CA ASP A 40 -14.83 2.14 -12.63
C ASP A 40 -15.18 0.83 -11.92
N GLN A 41 -16.47 0.49 -11.88
CA GLN A 41 -16.95 -0.71 -11.19
C GLN A 41 -16.57 -2.00 -11.91
N LYS A 42 -16.44 -1.96 -13.24
CA LYS A 42 -16.20 -3.16 -14.06
C LYS A 42 -14.71 -3.43 -14.22
N ASN A 43 -13.92 -2.37 -14.36
CA ASN A 43 -12.47 -2.46 -14.53
C ASN A 43 -11.76 -1.35 -13.74
N PRO A 44 -11.71 -1.45 -12.40
CA PRO A 44 -11.05 -0.46 -11.56
C PRO A 44 -9.61 -0.22 -12.03
N PRO A 45 -9.18 1.04 -12.26
CA PRO A 45 -7.81 1.31 -12.66
C PRO A 45 -6.84 0.99 -11.51
N LYS A 46 -5.59 0.67 -11.86
CA LYS A 46 -4.54 0.62 -10.84
C LYS A 46 -4.27 2.04 -10.31
N PRO A 47 -3.87 2.19 -9.04
CA PRO A 47 -3.54 3.51 -8.50
C PRO A 47 -2.50 4.28 -9.32
N CYS A 48 -1.46 3.61 -9.85
CA CYS A 48 -0.44 4.25 -10.69
C CYS A 48 -0.95 4.75 -12.06
N ASP A 49 -2.07 4.21 -12.55
CA ASP A 49 -2.68 4.64 -13.81
C ASP A 49 -3.62 5.83 -13.61
N TYR A 50 -4.03 6.09 -12.36
CA TYR A 50 -5.01 7.09 -12.00
C TYR A 50 -4.41 8.33 -11.32
N PHE A 51 -3.50 8.13 -10.36
CA PHE A 51 -2.83 9.21 -9.63
C PHE A 51 -1.51 9.59 -10.31
N ASP A 52 -1.26 10.90 -10.44
CA ASP A 52 -0.03 11.42 -11.06
C ASP A 52 1.19 11.22 -10.15
N MET A 53 0.95 11.20 -8.83
CA MET A 53 1.97 10.94 -7.84
C MET A 53 1.35 10.27 -6.63
N ILE A 54 2.09 9.30 -6.10
CA ILE A 54 1.74 8.54 -4.90
C ILE A 54 2.87 8.74 -3.91
N GLY A 55 2.55 9.32 -2.75
CA GLY A 55 3.49 9.56 -1.66
C GLY A 55 2.99 8.95 -0.36
N GLY A 56 3.89 8.74 0.59
CA GLY A 56 3.50 8.29 1.92
C GLY A 56 4.67 8.24 2.90
N THR A 57 4.35 8.11 4.18
CA THR A 57 5.33 8.07 5.28
C THR A 57 5.31 6.72 6.00
N SER A 58 6.47 6.22 6.44
CA SER A 58 6.59 4.94 7.14
C SER A 58 5.92 3.79 6.34
N THR A 59 4.96 3.07 6.91
CA THR A 59 4.18 2.03 6.23
C THR A 59 3.43 2.54 5.00
N GLY A 60 2.95 3.79 5.02
CA GLY A 60 2.34 4.42 3.86
C GLY A 60 3.35 4.64 2.72
N GLY A 61 4.62 4.85 3.03
CA GLY A 61 5.70 4.94 2.04
C GLY A 61 6.00 3.60 1.37
N LEU A 62 5.99 2.50 2.14
CA LEU A 62 6.11 1.14 1.58
C LEU A 62 4.94 0.85 0.63
N ILE A 63 3.72 1.18 1.04
CA ILE A 63 2.52 1.03 0.19
C ILE A 63 2.62 1.91 -1.06
N ALA A 64 3.12 3.15 -0.94
CA ALA A 64 3.32 4.05 -2.07
C ALA A 64 4.29 3.47 -3.11
N ILE A 65 5.38 2.81 -2.66
CA ILE A 65 6.33 2.13 -3.56
C ILE A 65 5.64 0.94 -4.25
N MET A 66 4.90 0.11 -3.52
CA MET A 66 4.19 -1.05 -4.09
C MET A 66 3.19 -0.64 -5.17
N LEU A 67 2.32 0.32 -4.85
CA LEU A 67 1.26 0.76 -5.76
C LEU A 67 1.80 1.63 -6.91
N GLY A 68 2.74 2.53 -6.61
CA GLY A 68 3.25 3.51 -7.56
C GLY A 68 4.41 3.01 -8.40
N ARG A 69 5.49 2.54 -7.76
CA ARG A 69 6.73 2.17 -8.47
C ARG A 69 6.73 0.74 -9.00
N LEU A 70 6.14 -0.19 -8.24
CA LEU A 70 6.06 -1.61 -8.63
C LEU A 70 4.79 -1.93 -9.44
N HIS A 71 3.91 -0.94 -9.61
CA HIS A 71 2.66 -1.05 -10.38
C HIS A 71 1.78 -2.23 -9.91
N MET A 72 1.86 -2.56 -8.61
CA MET A 72 1.02 -3.59 -8.02
C MET A 72 -0.43 -3.12 -8.01
N SER A 73 -1.34 -4.06 -8.28
CA SER A 73 -2.74 -3.89 -7.92
C SER A 73 -2.91 -3.74 -6.41
N ILE A 74 -4.06 -3.23 -5.99
CA ILE A 74 -4.37 -3.11 -4.56
C ILE A 74 -4.37 -4.49 -3.88
N GLN A 75 -4.80 -5.54 -4.57
CA GLN A 75 -4.79 -6.91 -4.02
C GLN A 75 -3.38 -7.45 -3.81
N GLU A 76 -2.52 -7.31 -4.81
CA GLU A 76 -1.10 -7.70 -4.70
C GLU A 76 -0.41 -6.94 -3.58
N CYS A 77 -0.64 -5.63 -3.49
CA CYS A 77 -0.10 -4.79 -2.42
C CYS A 77 -0.62 -5.23 -1.04
N ARG A 78 -1.92 -5.55 -0.90
CA ARG A 78 -2.49 -6.05 0.37
C ARG A 78 -1.87 -7.37 0.80
N ALA A 79 -1.68 -8.30 -0.13
CA ALA A 79 -1.05 -9.60 0.14
C ALA A 79 0.40 -9.42 0.59
N ALA A 80 1.21 -8.70 -0.19
CA ALA A 80 2.62 -8.44 0.13
C ALA A 80 2.77 -7.67 1.45
N TYR A 81 1.91 -6.68 1.70
CA TYR A 81 1.97 -5.90 2.94
C TYR A 81 1.59 -6.73 4.18
N ARG A 82 0.66 -7.68 4.05
CA ARG A 82 0.32 -8.60 5.14
C ARG A 82 1.50 -9.49 5.51
N GLU A 83 2.15 -10.11 4.51
CA GLU A 83 3.33 -10.94 4.73
C GLU A 83 4.47 -10.12 5.38
N LEU A 84 4.74 -8.93 4.85
CA LEU A 84 5.75 -8.03 5.41
C LEU A 84 5.43 -7.61 6.85
N SER A 85 4.15 -7.33 7.14
CA SER A 85 3.70 -6.96 8.49
C SER A 85 3.86 -8.11 9.47
N ASP A 86 3.50 -9.33 9.07
CA ASP A 86 3.60 -10.52 9.92
C ASP A 86 5.07 -10.85 10.26
N GLU A 87 6.00 -10.61 9.32
CA GLU A 87 7.42 -10.73 9.58
C GLU A 87 7.96 -9.60 10.45
N ALA A 88 7.61 -8.34 10.14
CA ALA A 88 8.10 -7.16 10.84
C ALA A 88 7.65 -7.11 12.31
N PHE A 89 6.43 -7.56 12.60
CA PHE A 89 5.84 -7.54 13.95
C PHE A 89 5.89 -8.90 14.66
N ARG A 90 6.66 -9.88 14.13
CA ARG A 90 6.83 -11.17 14.76
C ARG A 90 7.48 -11.00 16.14
N VAL A 91 6.81 -11.47 17.19
CA VAL A 91 7.36 -11.50 18.55
C VAL A 91 8.59 -12.41 18.55
N LYS A 92 9.75 -11.84 18.87
CA LYS A 92 10.97 -12.64 19.10
C LYS A 92 11.05 -12.94 20.59
N GLU A 93 10.77 -14.19 20.96
CA GLU A 93 11.06 -14.69 22.31
C GLU A 93 12.59 -14.70 22.50
N TYR A 94 13.10 -13.77 23.31
CA TYR A 94 14.46 -13.86 23.80
C TYR A 94 14.49 -14.90 24.92
N THR A 95 14.98 -16.10 24.63
CA THR A 95 15.33 -17.08 25.66
C THR A 95 16.35 -16.43 26.60
N ARG A 96 15.95 -16.17 27.84
CA ARG A 96 16.89 -15.84 28.91
C ARG A 96 17.77 -17.05 29.13
N VAL A 97 19.03 -16.96 28.71
CA VAL A 97 20.08 -17.85 29.20
C VAL A 97 20.26 -17.51 30.68
N VAL A 98 19.62 -18.26 31.57
CA VAL A 98 19.88 -18.16 33.00
C VAL A 98 21.30 -18.70 33.20
N THR A 99 22.25 -17.80 33.38
CA THR A 99 23.59 -18.14 33.85
C THR A 99 23.44 -18.73 35.25
N ALA A 100 23.58 -20.06 35.34
CA ALA A 100 23.76 -20.75 36.60
C ALA A 100 25.11 -20.32 37.18
N THR A 101 25.09 -19.37 38.12
CA THR A 101 26.25 -19.04 38.95
C THR A 101 26.48 -20.19 39.93
N THR A 102 27.71 -20.72 39.90
CA THR A 102 28.31 -21.68 40.82
C THR A 102 28.36 -21.15 42.24
#